data_AF-A0A660MAG5-F1
#
_entry.id   AF-A0A660MAG5-F1
#
_cell.length_a   1.000
_cell.length_b   1.000
_cell.length_c   1.000
_cell.angle_alpha   90.00
_cell.angle_beta   90.00
_cell.angle_gamma   90.00
#
_symmetry.space_group_name_H-M   'P 1'
#
loop_
_entity.id
_entity.type
_entity.pdbx_description
1 polymer ?
#
loop_
_entity_poly.entity_id
_entity_poly.type
_entity_poly.pdbx_seq_one_letter_code
_entity_poly.pdbx_strand_id
1 'polypeptide(L)'
;HTLKPVGRLDADSSGLLLLSNNGDFAYRMTHPQFAKVKEYHVRLDHPLEPLHQQMISDYGIQLADGTSRLILTRLRPDSRTEWHISMSEGRNRQIRRTFAALGYTVTRLHRTHFGSYSLGKLPRGKWQDVAEQ
;
A
#
# COMPACT_ATOMS: atom_id res chain seq x y z
N HIS A 1 13.75 24.24 10.05
CA HIS A 1 12.53 23.60 9.52
C HIS A 1 12.52 22.12 9.89
N THR A 2 11.42 21.63 10.46
CA THR A 2 11.31 20.23 10.92
C THR A 2 10.69 19.36 9.82
N LEU A 3 11.35 18.24 9.50
CA LEU A 3 10.80 17.25 8.56
C LEU A 3 9.54 16.60 9.12
N LYS A 4 8.53 16.43 8.26
CA LYS A 4 7.28 15.75 8.60
C LYS A 4 7.01 14.58 7.64
N PRO A 5 6.34 13.51 8.09
CA PRO A 5 5.95 12.43 7.21
C PRO A 5 4.90 12.90 6.21
N VAL A 6 5.13 12.55 4.94
CA VAL A 6 4.17 12.72 3.86
C VAL A 6 3.29 11.47 3.83
N GLY A 7 2.12 11.59 4.46
CA GLY A 7 1.21 10.48 4.68
C GLY A 7 1.61 9.65 5.89
N ARG A 8 1.16 8.39 5.92
CA ARG A 8 1.36 7.49 7.06
C ARG A 8 1.75 6.09 6.60
N LEU A 9 2.31 5.34 7.53
CA LEU A 9 2.56 3.92 7.44
C LEU A 9 2.25 3.33 8.82
N ASP A 10 1.50 2.24 8.88
CA ASP A 10 1.14 1.62 10.17
C ASP A 10 2.38 0.99 10.83
N ALA A 11 2.40 0.91 12.17
CA ALA A 11 3.54 0.39 12.92
C ALA A 11 3.89 -1.07 12.57
N ASP A 12 2.89 -1.87 12.18
CA ASP A 12 3.05 -3.26 11.74
C ASP A 12 3.40 -3.40 10.25
N SER A 13 3.65 -2.28 9.58
CA SER A 13 3.97 -2.21 8.16
C SER A 13 5.42 -1.76 7.95
N SER A 14 5.93 -1.94 6.74
CA SER A 14 7.26 -1.48 6.36
C SER A 14 7.25 -0.80 4.99
N GLY A 15 8.36 -0.17 4.62
CA GLY A 15 8.59 0.31 3.26
C GLY A 15 8.70 1.82 3.14
N LEU A 16 8.42 2.33 1.95
CA LEU A 16 8.66 3.72 1.56
C LEU A 16 7.87 4.69 2.45
N LEU A 17 8.57 5.64 3.05
CA LEU A 17 7.97 6.80 3.72
C LEU A 17 8.74 8.04 3.29
N LEU A 18 8.02 8.99 2.69
CA LEU A 18 8.58 10.28 2.31
C LEU A 18 8.55 11.22 3.52
N LEU A 19 9.62 11.98 3.70
CA LEU A 19 9.73 13.05 4.69
C LEU A 19 9.95 14.36 3.94
N SER A 20 9.22 15.41 4.31
CA SER A 20 9.39 16.73 3.70
C SER A 20 9.09 17.84 4.70
N ASN A 21 9.70 19.00 4.49
CA ASN A 21 9.37 20.25 5.16
C ASN A 21 8.47 21.16 4.29
N ASN A 22 8.16 20.74 3.05
CA ASN A 22 7.30 21.45 2.10
C ASN A 22 5.84 20.99 2.26
N GLY A 23 4.99 21.89 2.76
CA GLY A 23 3.57 21.62 2.99
C GLY A 23 2.78 21.34 1.70
N ASP A 24 3.09 22.06 0.63
CA ASP A 24 2.40 21.92 -0.66
C ASP A 24 2.71 20.57 -1.30
N PHE A 25 3.96 20.14 -1.22
CA PHE A 25 4.35 18.79 -1.64
C PHE A 25 3.60 17.72 -0.83
N ALA A 26 3.54 17.87 0.50
CA ALA A 26 2.84 16.92 1.35
C ALA A 26 1.34 16.84 0.99
N TYR A 27 0.70 17.98 0.73
CA TYR A 27 -0.68 18.07 0.28
C TYR A 27 -0.89 17.36 -1.07
N ARG A 28 -0.05 17.66 -2.07
CA ARG A 28 -0.11 17.02 -3.41
C ARG A 28 0.05 15.51 -3.37
N MET A 29 0.83 15.00 -2.43
CA MET A 29 1.09 13.57 -2.31
C MET A 29 0.00 12.83 -1.52
N THR A 30 -0.68 13.50 -0.59
CA THR A 30 -1.58 12.84 0.36
C THR A 30 -3.06 13.11 0.11
N HIS A 31 -3.41 14.24 -0.51
CA HIS A 31 -4.82 14.61 -0.68
C HIS A 31 -5.51 13.66 -1.67
N PRO A 32 -6.70 13.11 -1.33
CA PRO A 32 -7.38 12.10 -2.15
C PRO A 32 -7.63 12.51 -3.61
N GLN A 33 -7.85 13.81 -3.87
CA GLN A 33 -8.11 14.33 -5.22
C GLN A 33 -6.99 14.04 -6.23
N PHE A 34 -5.74 13.87 -5.76
CA PHE A 34 -4.60 13.60 -6.64
C PHE A 34 -4.40 12.11 -6.94
N ALA A 35 -5.19 11.23 -6.30
CA ALA A 35 -5.24 9.80 -6.57
C ALA A 35 -3.86 9.11 -6.68
N LYS A 36 -2.89 9.51 -5.84
CA LYS A 36 -1.52 8.98 -5.90
C LYS A 36 -1.52 7.47 -5.67
N VAL A 37 -1.07 6.74 -6.69
CA VAL A 37 -0.90 5.30 -6.66
C VAL A 37 0.13 4.91 -5.61
N LYS A 38 -0.18 3.86 -4.87
CA LYS A 38 0.69 3.23 -3.88
C LYS A 38 0.74 1.76 -4.23
N GLU A 39 1.95 1.21 -4.14
CA GLU A 39 2.17 -0.20 -4.40
C GLU A 39 2.75 -0.90 -3.20
N TYR A 40 2.30 -2.13 -2.97
CA TYR A 40 2.65 -2.92 -1.81
C TYR A 40 3.01 -4.34 -2.21
N HIS A 41 4.02 -4.88 -1.55
CA HIS A 41 4.23 -6.32 -1.47
C HIS A 41 3.54 -6.83 -0.21
N VAL A 42 2.64 -7.79 -0.39
CA VAL A 42 1.79 -8.34 0.65
C VAL A 42 2.03 -9.83 0.76
N ARG A 43 2.13 -10.33 2.00
CA ARG A 43 2.12 -11.75 2.30
C ARG A 43 0.92 -12.07 3.18
N LEU A 44 0.17 -13.10 2.81
CA LEU A 44 -0.93 -13.65 3.58
C LEU A 44 -0.44 -14.85 4.42
N ASP A 45 -1.19 -15.19 5.45
CA ASP A 45 -1.00 -16.37 6.30
C ASP A 45 -1.25 -17.69 5.56
N HIS A 46 -2.20 -17.70 4.63
CA HIS A 46 -2.48 -18.86 3.76
C HIS A 46 -2.84 -18.44 2.33
N PRO A 47 -2.86 -19.38 1.35
CA PRO A 47 -3.14 -19.06 -0.06
C PRO A 47 -4.48 -18.35 -0.25
N LEU A 48 -4.49 -17.22 -0.95
CA LEU A 48 -5.70 -16.53 -1.36
C LEU A 48 -6.47 -17.41 -2.34
N GLU A 49 -7.78 -17.59 -2.16
CA GLU A 49 -8.59 -18.35 -3.11
C GLU A 49 -8.82 -17.57 -4.41
N PRO A 50 -8.93 -18.22 -5.57
CA PRO A 50 -9.21 -17.54 -6.84
C PRO A 50 -10.49 -16.69 -6.79
N LEU A 51 -11.54 -17.21 -6.14
CA LEU A 51 -12.79 -16.48 -5.96
C LEU A 51 -12.59 -15.19 -5.15
N HIS A 52 -11.88 -15.26 -4.03
CA HIS A 52 -11.58 -14.08 -3.20
C HIS A 52 -10.72 -13.04 -3.95
N GLN A 53 -9.78 -13.48 -4.79
CA GLN A 53 -9.02 -12.57 -5.67
C GLN A 53 -9.94 -11.79 -6.63
N GLN A 54 -10.91 -12.48 -7.25
CA GLN A 54 -11.91 -11.86 -8.14
C GLN A 54 -12.84 -10.94 -7.37
N MET A 55 -13.32 -11.36 -6.19
CA MET A 55 -14.14 -10.52 -5.31
C MET A 55 -13.45 -9.21 -4.97
N ILE A 56 -12.15 -9.24 -4.64
CA ILE A 56 -11.39 -8.03 -4.32
C ILE A 56 -11.19 -7.13 -5.54
N SER A 57 -10.86 -7.71 -6.70
CA SER A 57 -10.45 -6.96 -7.90
C SER A 57 -11.64 -6.40 -8.69
N ASP A 58 -12.68 -7.22 -8.88
CA ASP A 58 -13.74 -6.94 -9.84
C ASP A 58 -14.93 -6.25 -9.17
N TYR A 59 -15.31 -6.73 -7.99
CA TYR A 59 -16.48 -6.23 -7.24
C TYR A 59 -16.05 -5.25 -6.14
N GLY A 60 -14.98 -5.57 -5.42
CA GLY A 60 -14.56 -4.90 -4.19
C GLY A 60 -15.23 -5.51 -2.96
N ILE A 61 -14.61 -5.27 -1.79
CA ILE A 61 -15.09 -5.76 -0.49
C ILE A 61 -15.73 -4.62 0.29
N GLN A 62 -16.93 -4.82 0.79
CA GLN A 62 -17.61 -3.81 1.60
C GLN A 62 -16.94 -3.68 2.97
N LEU A 63 -16.38 -2.50 3.27
CA LEU A 63 -15.89 -2.13 4.59
C LEU A 63 -16.84 -1.12 5.23
N ALA A 64 -16.67 -0.88 6.53
CA ALA A 64 -17.49 0.06 7.30
C ALA A 64 -17.49 1.48 6.74
N ASP A 65 -16.40 1.86 6.07
CA ASP A 65 -16.19 3.20 5.53
C ASP A 65 -16.44 3.23 3.99
N GLY A 66 -16.79 2.10 3.37
CA GLY A 66 -17.16 1.98 1.95
C GLY A 66 -16.49 0.78 1.25
N THR A 67 -16.76 0.61 -0.04
CA THR A 67 -16.19 -0.49 -0.82
C THR A 67 -14.69 -0.30 -1.03
N SER A 68 -13.90 -1.33 -0.72
CA SER A 68 -12.46 -1.39 -1.01
C SER A 68 -12.22 -2.26 -2.22
N ARG A 69 -11.67 -1.67 -3.29
CA ARG A 69 -11.20 -2.40 -4.48
C ARG A 69 -9.69 -2.28 -4.59
N LEU A 70 -9.02 -3.40 -4.85
CA LEU A 70 -7.55 -3.45 -4.95
C LEU A 70 -7.16 -4.16 -6.24
N ILE A 71 -6.10 -3.70 -6.89
CA ILE A 71 -5.53 -4.40 -8.05
C ILE A 71 -4.50 -5.40 -7.52
N LEU A 72 -4.69 -6.69 -7.79
CA LEU A 72 -3.84 -7.78 -7.29
C LEU A 72 -3.11 -8.47 -8.45
N THR A 73 -1.78 -8.55 -8.35
CA THR A 73 -0.94 -9.38 -9.22
C THR A 73 -0.08 -10.31 -8.36
N ARG A 74 0.12 -11.56 -8.77
CA ARG A 74 0.98 -12.48 -8.01
C ARG A 74 2.43 -12.01 -8.08
N LEU A 75 3.14 -11.99 -6.95
CA LEU A 75 4.58 -11.69 -6.95
C LEU A 75 5.42 -12.83 -7.54
N ARG A 76 4.93 -14.06 -7.41
CA ARG A 76 5.54 -15.24 -8.00
C ARG A 76 4.44 -16.08 -8.66
N PRO A 77 4.65 -16.63 -9.87
CA PRO A 77 3.61 -17.37 -10.58
C PRO A 77 2.98 -18.53 -9.78
N ASP A 78 3.81 -19.21 -9.01
CA ASP A 78 3.52 -20.40 -8.19
C ASP A 78 2.98 -20.08 -6.79
N SER A 79 3.09 -18.83 -6.32
CA SER A 79 2.63 -18.43 -4.99
C SER A 79 1.26 -17.74 -5.04
N ARG A 80 0.34 -18.22 -4.19
CA ARG A 80 -0.93 -17.53 -3.89
C ARG A 80 -0.94 -16.89 -2.50
N THR A 81 0.21 -16.85 -1.82
CA THR A 81 0.38 -16.16 -0.53
C THR A 81 1.08 -14.80 -0.70
N GLU A 82 1.79 -14.56 -1.80
CA GLU A 82 2.56 -13.34 -2.04
C GLU A 82 1.99 -12.52 -3.22
N TRP A 83 1.59 -11.28 -2.94
CA TRP A 83 0.85 -10.43 -3.86
C TRP A 83 1.48 -9.04 -3.99
N HIS A 84 1.52 -8.52 -5.21
CA HIS A 84 1.70 -7.12 -5.51
C HIS A 84 0.31 -6.48 -5.54
N ILE A 85 0.14 -5.40 -4.79
CA ILE A 85 -1.12 -4.67 -4.68
C ILE A 85 -0.91 -3.23 -5.10
N SER A 86 -1.76 -2.74 -5.99
CA SER A 86 -1.80 -1.34 -6.40
C SER A 86 -3.14 -0.70 -6.04
N MET A 87 -3.10 0.53 -5.51
CA MET A 87 -4.28 1.31 -5.13
C MET A 87 -3.97 2.81 -5.10
N SER A 88 -4.95 3.65 -5.44
CA SER A 88 -4.84 5.12 -5.38
C SER A 88 -5.35 5.73 -4.08
N GLU A 89 -6.29 5.07 -3.42
CA GLU A 89 -6.78 5.45 -2.08
C GLU A 89 -5.81 4.99 -0.98
N GLY A 90 -6.19 5.19 0.29
CA GLY A 90 -5.30 4.95 1.42
C GLY A 90 -6.01 5.08 2.76
N ARG A 91 -7.19 4.49 2.86
CA ARG A 91 -7.99 4.53 4.09
C ARG A 91 -7.29 3.75 5.19
N ASN A 92 -7.65 4.02 6.45
CA ASN A 92 -6.99 3.40 7.59
C ASN A 92 -6.97 1.87 7.46
N ARG A 93 -5.77 1.27 7.52
CA ARG A 93 -5.55 -0.19 7.46
C ARG A 93 -6.28 -0.91 6.32
N GLN A 94 -6.57 -0.22 5.21
CA GLN A 94 -7.51 -0.69 4.19
C GLN A 94 -7.17 -2.08 3.66
N ILE A 95 -5.93 -2.29 3.19
CA ILE A 95 -5.47 -3.60 2.68
C ILE A 95 -5.73 -4.71 3.71
N ARG A 96 -5.36 -4.47 4.97
CA ARG A 96 -5.53 -5.47 6.04
C ARG A 96 -7.00 -5.76 6.31
N ARG A 97 -7.86 -4.73 6.33
CA ARG A 97 -9.31 -4.89 6.53
C ARG A 97 -9.97 -5.65 5.37
N THR A 98 -9.55 -5.39 4.14
CA THR A 98 -10.04 -6.10 2.94
C THR A 98 -9.76 -7.59 3.00
N PHE A 99 -8.53 -7.99 3.36
CA PHE A 99 -8.18 -9.39 3.52
C PHE A 99 -8.83 -10.04 4.75
N ALA A 100 -8.88 -9.33 5.88
CA ALA A 100 -9.50 -9.82 7.11
C ALA A 100 -11.00 -10.10 6.94
N ALA A 101 -11.71 -9.29 6.16
CA ALA A 101 -13.12 -9.49 5.84
C ALA A 101 -13.40 -10.81 5.08
N LEU A 102 -12.36 -11.42 4.49
CA LEU A 102 -12.42 -12.71 3.80
C LEU A 102 -11.70 -13.83 4.57
N GLY A 103 -11.32 -13.58 5.83
CA GLY A 103 -10.69 -14.58 6.70
C GLY A 103 -9.16 -14.68 6.61
N TYR A 104 -8.48 -13.77 5.90
CA TYR A 104 -7.02 -13.80 5.75
C TYR A 104 -6.31 -12.83 6.70
N THR A 105 -5.15 -13.25 7.19
CA THR A 105 -4.24 -12.38 7.94
C THR A 105 -3.10 -11.90 7.07
N VAL A 106 -2.91 -10.58 6.96
CA VAL A 106 -1.74 -10.00 6.31
C VAL A 106 -0.52 -10.10 7.25
N THR A 107 0.37 -11.04 6.97
CA THR A 107 1.60 -11.30 7.75
C THR A 107 2.75 -10.36 7.37
N ARG A 108 2.75 -9.83 6.14
CA ARG A 108 3.70 -8.79 5.70
C ARG A 108 2.99 -7.76 4.84
N LEU A 109 3.25 -6.48 5.12
CA LEU A 109 2.81 -5.36 4.31
C LEU A 109 3.99 -4.41 4.10
N HIS A 110 4.47 -4.32 2.86
CA HIS A 110 5.66 -3.57 2.51
C HIS A 110 5.39 -2.62 1.34
N ARG A 111 5.34 -1.31 1.59
CA ARG A 111 5.11 -0.31 0.53
C ARG A 111 6.38 -0.11 -0.32
N THR A 112 6.30 -0.41 -1.61
CA THR A 112 7.43 -0.28 -2.55
C THR A 112 7.40 1.04 -3.32
N HIS A 113 6.20 1.54 -3.63
CA HIS A 113 5.99 2.78 -4.38
C HIS A 113 4.98 3.72 -3.72
N PHE A 114 5.20 5.01 -3.92
CA PHE A 114 4.24 6.06 -3.58
C PHE A 114 4.35 7.21 -4.58
N GLY A 115 3.35 7.33 -5.46
CA GLY A 115 3.44 8.19 -6.64
C GLY A 115 4.58 7.74 -7.53
N SER A 116 5.42 8.67 -7.95
CA SER A 116 6.60 8.41 -8.78
C SER A 116 7.82 7.93 -7.99
N TYR A 117 7.75 7.91 -6.65
CA TYR A 117 8.85 7.50 -5.79
C TYR A 117 8.85 5.98 -5.57
N SER A 118 10.04 5.38 -5.62
CA SER A 118 10.27 3.96 -5.38
C SER A 118 11.38 3.75 -4.35
N LEU A 119 11.35 2.63 -3.63
CA LEU A 119 12.46 2.25 -2.73
C LEU A 119 13.73 1.86 -3.46
N GLY A 120 13.62 1.33 -4.69
CA GLY A 120 14.76 0.78 -5.43
C GLY A 120 15.58 -0.20 -4.59
N LYS A 121 16.87 0.12 -4.38
CA LYS A 121 17.83 -0.69 -3.61
C LYS A 121 18.10 -0.16 -2.20
N LEU A 122 17.32 0.80 -1.72
CA LEU A 122 17.55 1.43 -0.42
C LEU A 122 17.38 0.40 0.73
N PRO A 123 18.40 0.17 1.57
CA PRO A 123 18.29 -0.77 2.67
C PRO A 123 17.27 -0.34 3.72
N ARG A 124 16.72 -1.30 4.47
CA ARG A 124 15.77 -1.03 5.56
C ARG A 124 16.38 -0.07 6.58
N GLY A 125 15.61 0.95 6.96
CA GLY A 125 16.01 1.95 7.97
C GLY A 125 17.02 2.99 7.47
N LYS A 126 17.39 2.93 6.18
CA LYS A 126 18.18 3.98 5.53
C LYS A 126 17.27 4.96 4.81
N TRP A 127 17.82 6.13 4.52
CA TRP A 127 17.18 7.22 3.80
C TRP A 127 18.18 7.78 2.78
N GLN A 128 17.66 8.49 1.79
CA GLN A 128 18.44 9.26 0.84
C GLN A 128 17.62 10.50 0.45
N ASP A 129 18.29 11.59 0.10
CA ASP A 129 17.63 12.74 -0.48
C ASP A 129 17.20 12.43 -1.92
N VAL A 130 16.04 12.96 -2.30
CA VAL A 130 15.47 12.83 -3.64
C VAL A 130 14.97 14.19 -4.09
N ALA A 131 15.07 14.47 -5.39
CA ALA A 131 14.45 15.65 -5.97
C ALA A 131 12.92 15.54 -5.92
N GLU A 132 12.23 16.66 -5.72
CA GLU A 132 10.79 16.71 -5.91
C GLU A 132 10.47 16.43 -7.39
N GLN A 133 9.61 15.43 -7.61
CA GLN A 133 9.06 15.02 -8.91
C GLN A 133 7.61 15.46 -9.08
#